data_AF-A0A0B1SPE2-F1
#
_entry.id   AF-A0A0B1SPE2-F1
#
_cell.length_a   1.000
_cell.length_b   1.000
_cell.length_c   1.000
_cell.angle_alpha   90.00
_cell.angle_beta   90.00
_cell.angle_gamma   90.00
#
_symmetry.space_group_name_H-M   'P 1'
#
loop_
_entity.id
_entity.type
_entity.pdbx_description
1 polymer ?
#
loop_
_entity_poly.entity_id
_entity_poly.type
_entity_poly.pdbx_seq_one_letter_code
_entity_poly.pdbx_strand_id
1 'polypeptide(L)'
;MLCCLPPRTNSGLLHFVHLEVIKQHTFLDFIQAGTQLDFTVAVDLTASNGDPRLPTSLHYVGGNTPSQYEIAIRSGTQFGLR
;
A
#
# COMPACT_ATOMS: atom_id res chain seq x y z
N MET A 1 42.94 -29.44 21.88
CA MET A 1 43.82 -28.27 22.10
C MET A 1 43.11 -27.02 21.58
N LEU A 2 42.01 -26.59 22.23
CA LEU A 2 41.28 -25.36 21.85
C LEU A 2 40.41 -24.83 23.02
N CYS A 3 40.89 -24.91 24.26
CA CYS A 3 40.11 -24.48 25.45
C CYS A 3 40.85 -23.48 26.37
N CYS A 4 41.97 -22.88 25.94
CA CYS A 4 42.83 -22.07 26.83
C CYS A 4 43.01 -20.61 26.39
N LEU A 5 42.06 -20.00 25.68
CA LEU A 5 42.13 -18.55 25.45
C LEU A 5 41.60 -17.82 26.69
N PRO A 6 42.36 -16.87 27.26
CA PRO A 6 41.88 -16.05 28.38
C PRO A 6 40.63 -15.26 27.95
N PRO A 7 39.70 -14.95 28.87
CA PRO A 7 38.53 -14.15 28.55
C PRO A 7 38.99 -12.81 27.97
N ARG A 8 38.61 -12.53 26.71
CA ARG A 8 38.88 -11.23 26.08
C ARG A 8 38.20 -10.16 26.93
N THR A 9 38.99 -9.36 27.61
CA THR A 9 38.51 -8.20 28.36
C THR A 9 38.99 -6.95 27.64
N ASN A 10 38.07 -6.02 27.42
CA ASN A 10 38.24 -4.81 26.62
C ASN A 10 38.40 -5.02 25.09
N SER A 11 37.32 -5.44 24.44
CA SER A 11 37.21 -5.55 22.98
C SER A 11 36.93 -4.23 22.24
N GLY A 12 37.02 -3.08 22.93
CA GLY A 12 36.82 -1.74 22.37
C GLY A 12 35.91 -0.86 23.23
N LEU A 13 36.10 0.47 23.15
CA LEU A 13 35.26 1.48 23.80
C LEU A 13 34.27 2.05 22.77
N LEU A 14 32.96 1.89 23.01
CA LEU A 14 31.93 2.51 22.19
C LEU A 14 31.56 3.87 22.82
N HIS A 15 31.80 4.96 22.09
CA HIS A 15 31.47 6.31 22.54
C HIS A 15 30.42 6.92 21.60
N PHE A 16 29.21 7.17 22.11
CA PHE A 16 28.17 7.87 21.36
C PHE A 16 28.41 9.38 21.42
N VAL A 17 28.84 9.96 20.30
CA VAL A 17 29.08 11.41 20.19
C VAL A 17 27.77 12.20 20.23
N HIS A 18 26.70 11.60 19.71
CA HIS A 18 25.37 12.19 19.68
C HIS A 18 24.33 11.08 19.67
N LEU A 19 23.26 11.28 20.44
CA LEU A 19 22.11 10.38 20.51
C LEU A 19 20.87 11.26 20.59
N GLU A 20 19.97 11.08 19.63
CA GLU A 20 18.70 11.77 19.56
C GLU A 20 17.57 10.75 19.44
N VAL A 21 16.55 10.90 20.27
CA VAL A 21 15.33 10.08 20.22
C VAL A 21 14.23 10.92 19.59
N ILE A 22 13.86 10.57 18.36
CA ILE A 22 12.87 11.30 17.58
C ILE A 22 11.55 10.50 17.58
N LYS A 23 10.44 11.19 17.86
CA LYS A 23 9.11 10.59 17.69
C LYS A 23 8.81 10.45 16.20
N GLN A 24 8.70 9.21 15.73
CA GLN A 24 8.29 8.93 14.36
C GLN A 24 6.77 8.76 14.29
N HIS A 25 6.10 9.67 13.58
CA HIS A 25 4.66 9.58 13.38
C HIS A 25 4.31 8.47 12.39
N THR A 26 3.28 7.69 12.73
CA THR A 26 2.76 6.65 11.85
C THR A 26 1.71 7.21 10.90
N PHE A 27 1.43 6.52 9.79
CA PHE A 27 0.30 6.86 8.92
C PHE A 27 -1.03 6.96 9.71
N LEU A 28 -1.24 6.07 10.67
CA LEU A 28 -2.46 6.07 11.48
C LEU A 28 -2.58 7.29 12.39
N ASP A 29 -1.46 7.87 12.84
CA ASP A 29 -1.47 9.11 13.63
C ASP A 29 -2.15 10.26 12.86
N PHE A 30 -1.90 10.33 11.55
CA PHE A 30 -2.51 11.35 10.68
C PHE A 30 -4.01 11.10 10.47
N ILE A 31 -4.41 9.84 10.28
CA ILE A 31 -5.82 9.47 10.14
C ILE A 31 -6.58 9.77 11.44
N GLN A 32 -6.03 9.39 12.59
CA GLN A 32 -6.63 9.66 13.91
C GLN A 32 -6.70 11.16 14.23
N ALA A 33 -5.77 11.96 13.72
CA ALA A 33 -5.78 13.42 13.84
C ALA A 33 -6.80 14.12 12.91
N GLY A 34 -7.53 13.38 12.07
CA GLY A 34 -8.59 13.90 11.21
C GLY A 34 -8.17 14.18 9.77
N THR A 35 -7.02 13.65 9.31
CA THR A 35 -6.63 13.73 7.90
C THR A 35 -7.61 12.93 7.04
N GLN A 36 -8.19 13.58 6.03
CA GLN A 36 -9.11 12.96 5.08
C GLN A 36 -8.35 12.45 3.85
N LEU A 37 -8.83 11.35 3.26
CA LEU A 37 -8.30 10.76 2.04
C LEU A 37 -9.39 10.76 0.97
N ASP A 38 -9.13 11.43 -0.13
CA ASP A 38 -10.04 11.46 -1.28
C ASP A 38 -9.63 10.40 -2.32
N PHE A 39 -10.61 9.63 -2.76
CA PHE A 39 -10.45 8.63 -3.82
C PHE A 39 -11.17 9.08 -5.08
N THR A 40 -10.43 9.21 -6.19
CA THR A 40 -10.95 9.61 -7.49
C THR A 40 -10.64 8.55 -8.54
N VAL A 41 -11.63 8.22 -9.38
CA VAL A 41 -11.46 7.28 -10.50
C VAL A 41 -11.89 7.95 -11.80
N ALA A 42 -11.12 7.73 -12.85
CA ALA A 42 -11.45 8.11 -14.22
C ALA A 42 -11.55 6.84 -15.09
N VAL A 43 -12.57 6.77 -15.93
CA VAL A 43 -12.82 5.63 -16.83
C VAL A 43 -12.42 6.01 -18.25
N ASP A 44 -11.63 5.15 -18.89
CA ASP A 44 -11.25 5.30 -20.29
C ASP A 44 -12.41 4.84 -21.20
N LEU A 45 -13.02 5.80 -21.90
CA LEU A 45 -14.12 5.57 -22.85
C LEU A 45 -13.67 5.65 -24.32
N THR A 46 -12.41 5.29 -24.61
CA THR A 46 -11.89 5.22 -25.98
C THR A 46 -12.44 4.02 -26.77
N ALA A 47 -12.52 4.16 -28.09
CA ALA A 47 -13.08 3.15 -29.01
C ALA A 47 -12.33 1.81 -29.04
N SER A 48 -11.06 1.77 -28.62
CA SER A 48 -10.26 0.54 -28.52
C SER A 48 -10.81 -0.48 -27.51
N ASN A 49 -11.65 -0.05 -26.57
CA ASN A 49 -12.32 -0.93 -25.60
C ASN A 49 -13.46 -1.77 -26.20
N GLY A 50 -13.76 -1.59 -27.49
CA GLY A 50 -14.82 -2.30 -28.20
C GLY A 50 -16.22 -1.76 -27.91
N ASP A 51 -17.22 -2.28 -28.63
CA ASP A 51 -18.61 -1.90 -28.47
C ASP A 51 -19.20 -2.47 -27.16
N PRO A 52 -19.68 -1.64 -26.21
CA PRO A 52 -20.23 -2.09 -24.93
C PRO A 52 -21.40 -3.08 -25.03
N ARG A 53 -22.02 -3.23 -26.21
CA ARG A 53 -23.09 -4.20 -26.46
C ARG A 53 -22.56 -5.61 -26.74
N LEU A 54 -21.27 -5.74 -27.03
CA LEU A 54 -20.63 -7.01 -27.35
C LEU A 54 -19.95 -7.60 -26.11
N PRO A 55 -20.09 -8.92 -25.85
CA PRO A 55 -19.43 -9.59 -24.72
C PRO A 55 -17.90 -9.50 -24.71
N THR A 56 -17.28 -9.13 -25.83
CA THR A 56 -15.84 -8.94 -25.97
C THR A 56 -15.34 -7.57 -25.51
N SER A 57 -16.24 -6.61 -25.28
CA SER A 57 -15.86 -5.27 -24.83
C SER A 57 -15.48 -5.25 -23.35
N LEU A 58 -14.49 -4.43 -23.00
CA LEU A 58 -14.13 -4.14 -21.61
C LEU A 58 -15.22 -3.37 -20.87
N HIS A 59 -16.16 -2.75 -21.61
CA HIS A 59 -17.33 -2.05 -21.09
C HIS A 59 -18.62 -2.88 -21.15
N TYR A 60 -18.53 -4.19 -21.45
CA TYR A 60 -19.73 -5.01 -21.55
C TYR A 60 -20.48 -5.12 -20.21
N VAL A 61 -21.74 -4.70 -20.20
CA VAL A 61 -22.65 -4.80 -19.05
C VAL A 61 -23.82 -5.70 -19.46
N GLY A 62 -23.83 -6.94 -18.95
CA GLY A 62 -24.89 -7.90 -19.31
C GLY A 62 -24.57 -9.39 -19.10
N GLY A 63 -23.36 -9.73 -18.67
CA GLY A 63 -22.99 -11.09 -18.28
C GLY A 63 -23.13 -11.35 -16.77
N ASN A 64 -23.10 -12.63 -16.36
CA ASN A 64 -23.00 -13.00 -14.94
C ASN A 64 -21.66 -12.55 -14.30
N THR A 65 -20.63 -12.31 -15.12
CA THR A 65 -19.32 -11.82 -14.69
C THR A 65 -19.22 -10.31 -14.87
N PRO A 66 -18.76 -9.58 -13.84
CA PRO A 66 -18.54 -8.13 -13.93
C PRO A 66 -17.41 -7.78 -14.88
N SER A 67 -17.46 -6.57 -15.45
CA SER A 67 -16.41 -6.06 -16.32
C SER A 67 -15.13 -5.73 -15.55
N GLN A 68 -14.01 -5.56 -16.25
CA GLN A 68 -12.73 -5.21 -15.59
C GLN A 68 -12.81 -3.85 -14.88
N TYR A 69 -13.51 -2.88 -15.48
CA TYR A 69 -13.75 -1.58 -14.84
C TYR A 69 -14.63 -1.71 -13.59
N GLU A 70 -15.66 -2.55 -13.64
CA GLU A 70 -16.52 -2.79 -12.46
C GLU A 70 -15.73 -3.42 -11.31
N ILE A 71 -14.86 -4.39 -11.59
CA ILE A 71 -13.99 -5.01 -10.59
C ILE A 71 -13.06 -3.97 -9.98
N ALA A 72 -12.35 -3.21 -10.82
CA ALA A 72 -11.37 -2.22 -10.37
C ALA A 72 -12.02 -1.12 -9.50
N ILE A 73 -13.17 -0.60 -9.92
CA ILE A 73 -13.90 0.42 -9.16
C ILE A 73 -14.35 -0.16 -7.82
N ARG A 74 -14.98 -1.33 -7.80
CA ARG A 74 -15.47 -1.98 -6.56
C ARG A 74 -14.34 -2.21 -5.57
N SER A 75 -13.19 -2.71 -6.03
CA SER A 75 -12.02 -2.92 -5.16
C SER A 75 -11.52 -1.61 -4.54
N GLY A 76 -11.50 -0.52 -5.30
CA GLY A 76 -11.08 0.80 -4.80
C GLY A 76 -12.09 1.43 -3.84
N THR A 77 -13.39 1.32 -4.13
CA THR A 77 -14.44 1.93 -3.29
C THR A 77 -14.70 1.14 -2.00
N GLN A 78 -14.43 -0.16 -1.98
CA GLN A 78 -14.63 -0.99 -0.80
C GLN A 78 -13.72 -0.59 0.38
N PHE A 79 -12.67 0.19 0.13
CA PHE A 79 -11.78 0.70 1.18
C PHE A 79 -12.38 1.85 2.01
N GLY A 80 -13.45 2.50 1.55
CA GLY A 80 -14.01 3.72 2.17
C GLY A 80 -15.43 3.61 2.71
N LEU A 81 -16.07 2.44 2.66
CA LEU A 81 -17.46 2.25 3.07
C LEU A 81 -17.59 1.10 4.08
N ARG A 82 -17.09 1.33 5.30
CA ARG A 82 -17.60 0.72 6.54
C ARG A 82 -17.46 1.69 7.70
#